data_AF-A0A965S425-F1
#
_entry.id   AF-A0A965S425-F1
#
_cell.length_a   1.000
_cell.length_b   1.000
_cell.length_c   1.000
_cell.angle_alpha   90.00
_cell.angle_beta   90.00
_cell.angle_gamma   90.00
#
_symmetry.space_group_name_H-M   'P 1'
#
loop_
_entity.id
_entity.type
_entity.pdbx_description
1 polymer ?
#
loop_
_entity_poly.entity_id
_entity_poly.type
_entity_poly.pdbx_seq_one_letter_code
_entity_poly.pdbx_strand_id
1 'polypeptide(L)'
;MKESMSINTKLLTKNKFSGLRPPKNKLKISVAIAMGTSLLLITIILIVGLFVPKSVLLKLSQNKQATGPANETQQALGGDSGGQKTSAQDQAQTTTSISADYVISVTSVSQANGVLAVGLRITNSSQIILQTSPFLQFDITSLSSGVVNKPFSPNGTVLYDGGPLAPGDANQGTLYFNSFGPSEQFEMRFYSDPALATFLPVPLIISSN
;
A
#
# COMPACT_ATOMS: atom_id res chain seq x y z
N MET A 1 7.32 -16.84 -58.04
CA MET A 1 7.90 -15.51 -58.34
C MET A 1 8.13 -14.82 -57.00
N LYS A 2 9.39 -14.64 -56.60
CA LYS A 2 9.81 -14.01 -55.33
C LYS A 2 10.51 -12.70 -55.70
N GLU A 3 9.90 -11.57 -55.39
CA GLU A 3 10.59 -10.27 -55.49
C GLU A 3 11.15 -9.90 -54.11
N SER A 4 12.46 -9.69 -54.08
CA SER A 4 13.24 -9.33 -52.91
C SER A 4 13.52 -7.83 -52.99
N MET A 5 12.87 -7.02 -52.14
CA MET A 5 13.19 -5.60 -52.00
C MET A 5 14.40 -5.39 -51.09
N SER A 6 15.47 -4.85 -51.65
CA SER A 6 16.68 -4.43 -50.95
C SER A 6 16.59 -2.94 -50.63
N ILE A 7 16.54 -2.57 -49.35
CA ILE A 7 16.51 -1.17 -48.91
C ILE A 7 17.92 -0.73 -48.55
N ASN A 8 18.49 0.13 -49.40
CA ASN A 8 19.74 0.85 -49.17
C ASN A 8 19.55 1.88 -48.05
N THR A 9 20.26 1.70 -46.93
CA THR A 9 20.29 2.69 -45.83
C THR A 9 21.65 3.38 -45.84
N LYS A 10 21.71 4.59 -46.41
CA LYS A 10 22.89 5.45 -46.40
C LYS A 10 22.55 6.79 -45.74
N LEU A 11 23.49 7.24 -44.92
CA LEU A 11 23.64 8.59 -44.38
C LEU A 11 22.69 8.99 -43.23
N LEU A 12 23.22 8.94 -42.01
CA LEU A 12 23.06 10.07 -41.11
C LEU A 12 24.35 10.36 -40.35
N THR A 13 24.64 11.65 -40.31
CA THR A 13 25.91 12.34 -40.11
C THR A 13 26.38 12.36 -38.66
N LYS A 14 27.69 12.12 -38.46
CA LYS A 14 28.40 12.33 -37.18
C LYS A 14 28.46 13.83 -36.86
N ASN A 15 27.63 14.31 -35.94
CA ASN A 15 27.83 15.61 -35.32
C ASN A 15 28.87 15.50 -34.19
N LYS A 16 30.08 16.01 -34.44
CA LYS A 16 31.11 16.29 -33.45
C LYS A 16 30.63 17.45 -32.57
N PHE A 17 30.24 17.17 -31.33
CA PHE A 17 29.98 18.20 -30.32
C PHE A 17 31.30 18.50 -29.60
N SER A 18 31.95 19.60 -29.98
CA SER A 18 33.17 20.09 -29.34
C SER A 18 32.84 21.13 -28.26
N GLY A 19 33.23 20.84 -27.02
CA GLY A 19 33.82 21.84 -26.12
C GLY A 19 32.87 22.81 -25.40
N LEU A 20 32.28 22.36 -24.30
CA LEU A 20 31.87 23.24 -23.19
C LEU A 20 32.57 22.75 -21.92
N ARG A 21 33.66 23.43 -21.55
CA ARG A 21 34.30 23.22 -20.24
C ARG A 21 33.38 23.83 -19.17
N PRO A 22 33.00 23.09 -18.11
CA PRO A 22 32.20 23.65 -17.04
C PRO A 22 33.01 24.69 -16.23
N PRO A 23 32.40 25.81 -15.82
CA PRO A 23 33.05 26.83 -15.00
C PRO A 23 33.33 26.29 -13.59
N LYS A 24 34.61 26.28 -13.19
CA LYS A 24 35.13 25.70 -11.93
C LYS A 24 34.72 26.42 -10.62
N ASN A 25 33.85 27.43 -10.66
CA ASN A 25 33.62 28.32 -9.51
C ASN A 25 32.24 28.23 -8.83
N LYS A 26 31.38 27.26 -9.18
CA LYS A 26 30.04 27.11 -8.53
C LYS A 26 29.99 26.23 -7.28
N LEU A 27 31.13 25.70 -6.82
CA LEU A 27 31.14 24.70 -5.74
C LEU A 27 31.05 25.28 -4.31
N LYS A 28 31.29 26.59 -4.11
CA LYS A 28 31.32 27.18 -2.75
C LYS A 28 29.97 27.73 -2.26
N ILE A 29 29.00 27.98 -3.15
CA ILE A 29 27.69 28.56 -2.78
C ILE A 29 26.69 27.46 -2.38
N SER A 30 26.83 26.24 -2.90
CA SER A 30 25.87 25.15 -2.66
C SER A 30 25.89 24.60 -1.22
N VAL A 31 27.01 24.75 -0.50
CA VAL A 31 27.16 24.20 0.86
C VAL A 31 26.45 25.06 1.90
N ALA A 32 26.39 26.38 1.72
CA ALA A 32 25.71 27.28 2.66
C ALA A 32 24.17 27.13 2.64
N ILE A 33 23.58 26.83 1.47
CA ILE A 33 22.14 26.61 1.33
C ILE A 33 21.72 25.26 1.96
N ALA A 34 22.56 24.23 1.89
CA ALA A 34 22.27 22.91 2.45
C ALA A 34 22.29 22.88 3.99
N MET A 35 23.10 23.73 4.65
CA MET A 35 23.12 23.80 6.11
C MET A 35 21.93 24.56 6.70
N GLY A 36 21.40 25.57 5.99
CA GLY A 36 20.26 26.37 6.48
C GLY A 36 18.92 25.60 6.49
N THR A 37 18.68 24.73 5.51
CA THR A 37 17.42 23.97 5.44
C THR A 37 17.32 22.85 6.48
N SER A 38 18.45 22.28 6.89
CA SER A 38 18.49 21.24 7.93
C SER A 38 18.07 21.75 9.31
N LEU A 39 18.48 22.99 9.66
CA LEU A 39 18.12 23.60 10.94
C LEU A 39 16.62 23.96 11.01
N LEU A 40 16.03 24.39 9.90
CA LEU A 40 14.60 24.67 9.80
C LEU A 40 13.76 23.39 10.00
N LEU A 41 14.17 22.28 9.39
CA LEU A 41 13.44 21.00 9.48
C LEU A 41 13.44 20.44 10.91
N ILE A 42 14.58 20.50 11.61
CA ILE A 42 14.69 20.05 13.00
C ILE A 42 13.78 20.88 13.92
N THR A 43 13.72 22.20 13.68
CA THR A 43 12.88 23.11 14.48
C THR A 43 11.39 22.81 14.29
N ILE A 44 10.96 22.51 13.06
CA ILE A 44 9.56 22.14 12.77
C ILE A 44 9.19 20.82 13.47
N ILE A 45 10.06 19.80 13.43
CA ILE A 45 9.81 18.50 14.09
C ILE A 45 9.67 18.68 15.61
N LEU A 46 10.50 19.52 16.22
CA LEU A 46 10.44 19.81 17.66
C LEU A 46 9.13 20.50 18.06
N ILE A 47 8.66 21.47 17.27
CA ILE A 47 7.40 22.18 17.52
C ILE A 47 6.21 21.23 17.38
N VAL A 48 6.18 20.40 16.32
CA VAL A 48 5.08 19.45 16.09
C VAL A 48 5.08 18.33 17.14
N GLY A 49 6.25 17.83 17.55
CA GLY A 49 6.37 16.80 18.58
C GLY A 49 5.90 17.26 19.97
N LEU A 50 6.06 18.54 20.31
CA LEU A 50 5.57 19.12 21.57
C LEU A 50 4.07 19.40 21.57
N PHE A 51 3.43 19.47 20.40
CA PHE A 51 2.02 19.80 20.25
C PHE A 51 1.12 18.60 19.95
N VAL A 52 1.58 17.37 20.17
CA VAL A 52 0.71 16.20 20.15
C VAL A 52 -0.13 16.20 21.44
N PRO A 53 -1.46 16.41 21.37
CA PRO A 53 -2.29 16.46 22.56
C PRO A 53 -2.25 15.09 23.28
N LYS A 54 -2.02 15.07 24.60
CA LYS A 54 -2.04 13.83 25.41
C LYS A 54 -3.32 13.00 25.22
N SER A 55 -4.42 13.63 24.82
CA SER A 55 -5.69 12.98 24.49
C SER A 55 -5.62 12.07 23.25
N VAL A 56 -4.69 12.31 22.32
CA VAL A 56 -4.43 11.42 21.17
C VAL A 56 -3.63 10.19 21.62
N LEU A 57 -2.67 10.37 22.53
CA LEU A 57 -1.87 9.28 23.07
C LEU A 57 -2.71 8.30 23.91
N LEU A 58 -3.72 8.79 24.66
CA LEU A 58 -4.61 7.93 25.44
C LEU A 58 -5.54 7.06 24.57
N LYS A 59 -5.91 7.51 23.37
CA LYS A 59 -6.79 6.73 22.48
C LYS A 59 -6.12 5.51 21.85
N LEU A 60 -4.78 5.50 21.72
CA LEU A 60 -4.05 4.32 21.26
C LEU A 60 -3.94 3.23 22.34
N SER A 61 -4.05 3.58 23.64
CA SER A 61 -3.88 2.62 24.73
C SER A 61 -5.16 1.85 25.09
N GLN A 62 -6.32 2.23 24.59
CA GLN A 62 -7.60 1.65 25.03
C GLN A 62 -8.21 0.61 24.08
N ASN A 63 -7.58 0.31 22.94
CA ASN A 63 -8.16 -0.63 21.96
C ASN A 63 -7.81 -2.12 22.23
N LYS A 64 -7.59 -2.51 23.50
CA LYS A 64 -7.18 -3.89 23.84
C LYS A 64 -8.08 -4.62 24.82
N GLN A 65 -9.36 -4.24 24.93
CA GLN A 65 -10.30 -5.00 25.77
C GLN A 65 -11.76 -4.83 25.32
N ALA A 66 -12.26 -5.81 24.55
CA ALA A 66 -13.64 -6.32 24.62
C ALA A 66 -13.85 -7.45 23.60
N THR A 67 -13.50 -8.68 23.96
CA THR A 67 -14.15 -9.88 23.41
C THR A 67 -14.41 -10.83 24.58
N GLY A 68 -15.64 -10.81 25.08
CA GLY A 68 -16.15 -11.85 25.97
C GLY A 68 -16.60 -13.07 25.16
N PRO A 69 -16.60 -14.28 25.74
CA PRO A 69 -17.07 -15.48 25.06
C PRO A 69 -18.60 -15.56 25.15
N ALA A 70 -19.29 -15.50 24.01
CA ALA A 70 -20.69 -15.90 23.93
C ALA A 70 -20.75 -17.42 23.73
N ASN A 71 -21.15 -18.11 24.78
CA ASN A 71 -21.35 -19.55 24.81
C ASN A 71 -22.87 -19.79 24.74
N GLU A 72 -23.40 -20.20 23.59
CA GLU A 72 -24.73 -20.82 23.54
C GLU A 72 -24.68 -22.09 22.69
N THR A 73 -25.10 -23.16 23.35
CA THR A 73 -25.15 -24.55 22.92
C THR A 73 -26.41 -24.75 22.09
N GLN A 74 -26.30 -25.29 20.86
CA GLN A 74 -27.38 -26.06 20.26
C GLN A 74 -26.85 -27.33 19.56
N GLN A 75 -27.25 -28.43 20.19
CA GLN A 75 -27.49 -29.80 19.74
C GLN A 75 -27.11 -30.26 18.32
N ALA A 76 -26.53 -31.46 18.34
CA ALA A 76 -26.21 -32.34 17.23
C ALA A 76 -27.45 -32.97 16.56
N LEU A 77 -27.38 -33.12 15.24
CA LEU A 77 -27.88 -34.30 14.51
C LEU A 77 -26.85 -34.65 13.42
N GLY A 78 -26.61 -35.95 13.25
CA GLY A 78 -25.44 -36.50 12.58
C GLY A 78 -25.35 -36.33 11.06
N GLY A 79 -24.15 -36.61 10.56
CA GLY A 79 -23.82 -36.66 9.14
C GLY A 79 -22.34 -36.92 8.97
N ASP A 80 -21.99 -38.19 8.88
CA ASP A 80 -20.68 -38.67 8.45
C ASP A 80 -20.41 -38.21 7.02
N SER A 81 -19.36 -37.40 6.84
CA SER A 81 -18.62 -37.23 5.59
C SER A 81 -17.33 -36.50 5.91
N GLY A 82 -16.21 -37.19 5.69
CA GLY A 82 -14.86 -36.64 5.78
C GLY A 82 -14.70 -35.41 4.89
N GLY A 83 -14.78 -34.23 5.50
CA GLY A 83 -14.43 -32.95 4.92
C GLY A 83 -13.21 -32.41 5.63
N GLN A 84 -12.08 -32.42 4.94
CA GLN A 84 -10.83 -31.81 5.37
C GLN A 84 -11.09 -30.32 5.71
N LYS A 85 -11.23 -30.00 7.01
CA LYS A 85 -11.34 -28.63 7.50
C LYS A 85 -9.99 -27.94 7.28
N THR A 86 -9.86 -27.21 6.18
CA THR A 86 -8.87 -26.13 6.07
C THR A 86 -9.35 -24.98 6.94
N SER A 87 -8.81 -24.90 8.15
CA SER A 87 -9.03 -23.77 9.06
C SER A 87 -8.41 -22.52 8.43
N ALA A 88 -9.21 -21.70 7.76
CA ALA A 88 -8.80 -20.35 7.40
C ALA A 88 -8.61 -19.58 8.71
N GLN A 89 -7.36 -19.28 9.06
CA GLN A 89 -7.05 -18.45 10.21
C GLN A 89 -7.35 -16.99 9.86
N ASP A 90 -8.39 -16.46 10.49
CA ASP A 90 -8.76 -15.04 10.42
C ASP A 90 -8.13 -14.35 11.64
N GLN A 91 -6.97 -13.70 11.45
CA GLN A 91 -6.39 -12.84 12.49
C GLN A 91 -6.59 -11.38 12.09
N ALA A 92 -7.45 -10.68 12.83
CA ALA A 92 -7.68 -9.25 12.67
C ALA A 92 -6.51 -8.47 13.31
N GLN A 93 -5.44 -8.24 12.54
CA GLN A 93 -4.40 -7.30 12.93
C GLN A 93 -4.61 -5.98 12.20
N THR A 94 -4.93 -4.94 12.95
CA THR A 94 -5.14 -3.61 12.37
C THR A 94 -3.82 -2.85 12.25
N THR A 95 -3.30 -2.75 11.03
CA THR A 95 -2.23 -1.81 10.68
C THR A 95 -2.84 -0.61 9.97
N THR A 96 -2.28 0.59 10.17
CA THR A 96 -2.78 1.82 9.55
C THR A 96 -1.66 2.59 8.88
N SER A 97 -1.88 3.03 7.66
CA SER A 97 -1.03 3.96 6.94
C SER A 97 -1.78 5.25 6.68
N ILE A 98 -1.08 6.38 6.79
CA ILE A 98 -1.65 7.72 6.74
C ILE A 98 -0.91 8.49 5.66
N SER A 99 -1.65 8.96 4.66
CA SER A 99 -1.19 9.98 3.71
C SER A 99 -1.83 11.34 4.05
N ALA A 100 -1.56 12.37 3.26
CA ALA A 100 -2.27 13.64 3.38
C ALA A 100 -3.79 13.47 3.18
N ASP A 101 -4.18 12.58 2.27
CA ASP A 101 -5.55 12.48 1.78
C ASP A 101 -6.31 11.26 2.33
N TYR A 102 -5.60 10.19 2.68
CA TYR A 102 -6.20 8.92 3.08
C TYR A 102 -5.66 8.41 4.42
N VAL A 103 -6.55 7.83 5.21
CA VAL A 103 -6.20 6.89 6.29
C VAL A 103 -6.64 5.50 5.85
N ILE A 104 -5.67 4.61 5.63
CA ILE A 104 -5.92 3.23 5.18
C ILE A 104 -5.59 2.28 6.31
N SER A 105 -6.58 1.54 6.77
CA SER A 105 -6.44 0.53 7.81
C SER A 105 -6.70 -0.86 7.23
N VAL A 106 -5.81 -1.80 7.52
CA VAL A 106 -6.04 -3.22 7.25
C VAL A 106 -6.92 -3.75 8.37
N THR A 107 -8.04 -4.40 8.06
CA THR A 107 -9.00 -4.88 9.06
C THR A 107 -8.89 -6.39 9.27
N SER A 108 -8.51 -7.13 8.24
CA SER A 108 -8.26 -8.57 8.29
C SER A 108 -7.24 -8.98 7.25
N VAL A 109 -6.52 -10.08 7.53
CA VAL A 109 -5.65 -10.75 6.58
C VAL A 109 -5.90 -12.25 6.71
N SER A 110 -6.29 -12.90 5.63
CA SER A 110 -6.45 -14.35 5.58
C SER A 110 -5.84 -14.93 4.32
N GLN A 111 -5.35 -16.15 4.41
CA GLN A 111 -4.68 -16.83 3.31
C GLN A 111 -5.22 -18.26 3.17
N ALA A 112 -5.67 -18.61 1.98
CA ALA A 112 -6.17 -19.93 1.67
C ALA A 112 -6.01 -20.23 0.17
N ASN A 113 -5.67 -21.48 -0.17
CA ASN A 113 -5.62 -21.96 -1.55
C ASN A 113 -4.81 -21.09 -2.52
N GLY A 114 -3.67 -20.55 -2.06
CA GLY A 114 -2.81 -19.68 -2.87
C GLY A 114 -3.36 -18.26 -3.08
N VAL A 115 -4.43 -17.88 -2.37
CA VAL A 115 -5.02 -16.54 -2.39
C VAL A 115 -4.81 -15.88 -1.03
N LEU A 116 -4.36 -14.62 -1.08
CA LEU A 116 -4.32 -13.73 0.07
C LEU A 116 -5.50 -12.77 -0.02
N ALA A 117 -6.38 -12.78 0.98
CA ALA A 117 -7.47 -11.82 1.13
C ALA A 117 -7.09 -10.78 2.20
N VAL A 118 -7.19 -9.50 1.84
CA VAL A 118 -6.87 -8.38 2.73
C VAL A 118 -8.10 -7.50 2.86
N GLY A 119 -8.73 -7.51 4.04
CA GLY A 119 -9.78 -6.58 4.40
C GLY A 119 -9.21 -5.19 4.65
N LEU A 120 -9.85 -4.17 4.08
CA LEU A 120 -9.41 -2.77 4.17
C LEU A 120 -10.55 -1.86 4.61
N ARG A 121 -10.17 -0.78 5.31
CA ARG A 121 -10.98 0.40 5.56
C ARG A 121 -10.21 1.64 5.13
N ILE A 122 -10.78 2.42 4.22
CA ILE A 122 -10.17 3.63 3.66
C ILE A 122 -11.04 4.81 4.10
N THR A 123 -10.44 5.77 4.79
CA THR A 123 -11.12 7.00 5.24
C THR A 123 -10.52 8.20 4.51
N ASN A 124 -11.35 9.10 4.01
CA ASN A 124 -10.90 10.36 3.45
C ASN A 124 -10.55 11.34 4.59
N SER A 125 -9.26 11.66 4.75
CA SER A 125 -8.77 12.65 5.72
C SER A 125 -8.61 14.05 5.15
N SER A 126 -8.83 14.22 3.84
CA SER A 126 -8.78 15.52 3.17
C SER A 126 -10.05 16.35 3.43
N GLN A 127 -10.04 17.60 2.95
CA GLN A 127 -11.20 18.50 2.97
C GLN A 127 -12.00 18.48 1.65
N ILE A 128 -11.60 17.64 0.68
CA ILE A 128 -12.24 17.55 -0.65
C ILE A 128 -12.81 16.15 -0.89
N ILE A 129 -13.69 16.00 -1.87
CA ILE A 129 -14.16 14.69 -2.31
C ILE A 129 -13.03 14.00 -3.08
N LEU A 130 -12.67 12.77 -2.67
CA LEU A 130 -11.63 11.98 -3.31
C LEU A 130 -12.24 10.95 -4.24
N GLN A 131 -11.73 10.85 -5.47
CA GLN A 131 -12.09 9.77 -6.38
C GLN A 131 -11.18 8.58 -6.12
N THR A 132 -11.71 7.50 -5.56
CA THR A 132 -10.90 6.33 -5.23
C THR A 132 -10.65 5.43 -6.44
N SER A 133 -11.61 5.30 -7.36
CA SER A 133 -11.36 4.65 -8.65
C SER A 133 -11.27 5.70 -9.75
N PRO A 134 -10.33 5.60 -10.71
CA PRO A 134 -9.26 4.60 -10.86
C PRO A 134 -7.94 4.96 -10.15
N PHE A 135 -7.95 6.00 -9.31
CA PHE A 135 -6.74 6.67 -8.83
C PHE A 135 -6.06 5.97 -7.65
N LEU A 136 -6.85 5.47 -6.69
CA LEU A 136 -6.36 4.70 -5.57
C LEU A 136 -6.17 3.26 -6.01
N GLN A 137 -4.92 2.83 -6.01
CA GLN A 137 -4.53 1.49 -6.40
C GLN A 137 -3.64 0.88 -5.31
N PHE A 138 -3.63 -0.44 -5.28
CA PHE A 138 -2.99 -1.23 -4.25
C PHE A 138 -2.13 -2.30 -4.89
N ASP A 139 -0.98 -2.56 -4.30
CA ASP A 139 -0.09 -3.65 -4.67
C ASP A 139 0.37 -4.36 -3.40
N ILE A 140 0.76 -5.63 -3.52
CA ILE A 140 1.60 -6.28 -2.51
C ILE A 140 2.96 -6.59 -3.10
N THR A 141 4.01 -6.36 -2.31
CA THR A 141 5.39 -6.69 -2.69
C THR A 141 5.92 -7.73 -1.73
N SER A 142 6.43 -8.83 -2.26
CA SER A 142 7.22 -9.79 -1.51
C SER A 142 8.49 -9.13 -0.97
N LEU A 143 8.75 -9.26 0.34
CA LEU A 143 9.98 -8.74 0.94
C LEU A 143 11.21 -9.61 0.62
N SER A 144 11.01 -10.90 0.32
CA SER A 144 12.09 -11.84 0.02
C SER A 144 12.51 -11.79 -1.45
N SER A 145 11.53 -11.75 -2.36
CA SER A 145 11.76 -11.84 -3.81
C SER A 145 11.64 -10.49 -4.54
N GLY A 146 11.00 -9.49 -3.93
CA GLY A 146 10.70 -8.21 -4.58
C GLY A 146 9.61 -8.30 -5.64
N VAL A 147 8.99 -9.46 -5.85
CA VAL A 147 7.89 -9.64 -6.81
C VAL A 147 6.68 -8.84 -6.36
N VAL A 148 6.07 -8.11 -7.29
CA VAL A 148 4.89 -7.27 -7.06
C VAL A 148 3.66 -7.98 -7.63
N ASN A 149 2.64 -8.19 -6.80
CA ASN A 149 1.34 -8.71 -7.22
C ASN A 149 0.28 -7.61 -7.18
N LYS A 150 -0.49 -7.53 -8.26
CA LYS A 150 -1.67 -6.68 -8.39
C LYS A 150 -2.91 -7.39 -7.79
N PRO A 151 -3.92 -6.64 -7.32
CA PRO A 151 -5.16 -7.21 -6.86
C PRO A 151 -5.89 -7.85 -8.04
N PHE A 152 -6.55 -8.97 -7.81
CA PHE A 152 -7.35 -9.68 -8.79
C PHE A 152 -8.71 -10.04 -8.21
N SER A 153 -9.71 -10.23 -9.06
CA SER A 153 -11.08 -10.57 -8.65
C SER A 153 -11.28 -12.09 -8.73
N PRO A 154 -11.26 -12.84 -7.61
CA PRO A 154 -11.60 -14.25 -7.64
C PRO A 154 -13.07 -14.41 -8.02
N ASN A 155 -13.35 -15.18 -9.07
CA ASN A 155 -14.70 -15.48 -9.55
C ASN A 155 -15.58 -14.26 -9.85
N GLY A 156 -14.99 -13.11 -10.23
CA GLY A 156 -15.74 -11.89 -10.52
C GLY A 156 -16.24 -11.13 -9.28
N THR A 157 -15.75 -11.49 -8.08
CA THR A 157 -16.05 -10.77 -6.84
C THR A 157 -15.56 -9.31 -6.91
N VAL A 158 -16.41 -8.35 -6.57
CA VAL A 158 -16.04 -6.93 -6.50
C VAL A 158 -14.99 -6.75 -5.40
N LEU A 159 -13.83 -6.20 -5.76
CA LEU A 159 -12.67 -6.02 -4.87
C LEU A 159 -12.86 -4.86 -3.90
N TYR A 160 -13.44 -3.79 -4.43
CA TYR A 160 -13.60 -2.51 -3.77
C TYR A 160 -14.52 -1.68 -4.67
N ASP A 161 -15.57 -1.09 -4.09
CA ASP A 161 -16.63 -0.41 -4.86
C ASP A 161 -16.08 0.76 -5.69
N GLY A 162 -15.01 1.43 -5.25
CA GLY A 162 -14.37 2.48 -6.04
C GLY A 162 -15.34 3.62 -6.37
N GLY A 163 -15.46 4.61 -5.48
CA GLY A 163 -16.35 5.75 -5.68
C GLY A 163 -15.78 7.07 -5.18
N PRO A 164 -16.53 8.17 -5.33
CA PRO A 164 -16.26 9.39 -4.59
C PRO A 164 -16.38 9.10 -3.09
N LEU A 165 -15.36 9.51 -2.34
CA LEU A 165 -15.33 9.43 -0.90
C LEU A 165 -15.37 10.86 -0.36
N ALA A 166 -16.47 11.25 0.31
CA ALA A 166 -16.60 12.60 0.85
C ALA A 166 -15.67 12.80 2.07
N PRO A 167 -15.36 14.05 2.46
CA PRO A 167 -14.53 14.32 3.64
C PRO A 167 -15.05 13.61 4.90
N GLY A 168 -14.20 12.84 5.56
CA GLY A 168 -14.55 12.08 6.76
C GLY A 168 -15.27 10.76 6.53
N ASP A 169 -15.77 10.50 5.32
CA ASP A 169 -16.39 9.21 4.99
C ASP A 169 -15.36 8.09 4.92
N ALA A 170 -15.82 6.86 5.14
CA ALA A 170 -15.02 5.66 5.03
C ALA A 170 -15.69 4.61 4.14
N ASN A 171 -14.89 3.94 3.31
CA ASN A 171 -15.28 2.79 2.53
C ASN A 171 -14.54 1.54 3.02
N GLN A 172 -15.16 0.37 2.91
CA GLN A 172 -14.60 -0.92 3.33
C GLN A 172 -14.74 -1.95 2.21
N GLY A 173 -13.75 -2.83 2.08
CA GLY A 173 -13.73 -3.86 1.05
C GLY A 173 -12.65 -4.89 1.28
N THR A 174 -12.58 -5.89 0.39
CA THR A 174 -11.58 -6.96 0.45
C THR A 174 -10.85 -7.05 -0.86
N LEU A 175 -9.54 -6.81 -0.82
CA LEU A 175 -8.67 -7.05 -1.95
C LEU A 175 -8.15 -8.48 -1.92
N TYR A 176 -8.03 -9.10 -3.08
CA TYR A 176 -7.46 -10.43 -3.23
C TYR A 176 -6.19 -10.37 -4.06
N PHE A 177 -5.16 -11.10 -3.63
CA PHE A 177 -3.85 -11.16 -4.29
C PHE A 177 -3.38 -12.60 -4.40
N ASN A 178 -2.55 -12.89 -5.40
CA ASN A 178 -1.84 -14.17 -5.43
C ASN A 178 -0.91 -14.21 -4.21
N SER A 179 -1.02 -15.28 -3.43
CA SER A 179 -0.14 -15.51 -2.29
C SER A 179 1.23 -15.98 -2.77
N PHE A 180 2.28 -15.57 -2.07
CA PHE A 180 3.64 -16.02 -2.33
C PHE A 180 4.04 -17.29 -1.55
N GLY A 181 3.17 -17.77 -0.65
CA GLY A 181 3.45 -18.93 0.21
C GLY A 181 3.09 -18.66 1.68
N PRO A 182 3.04 -19.69 2.53
CA PRO A 182 2.57 -19.56 3.92
C PRO A 182 3.55 -18.87 4.87
N SER A 183 4.82 -18.70 4.47
CA SER A 183 5.88 -18.13 5.33
C SER A 183 6.47 -16.83 4.77
N GLU A 184 5.84 -16.26 3.74
CA GLU A 184 6.38 -15.09 3.07
C GLU A 184 5.88 -13.81 3.70
N GLN A 185 6.82 -12.92 4.00
CA GLN A 185 6.49 -11.57 4.44
C GLN A 185 6.24 -10.69 3.22
N PHE A 186 5.19 -9.88 3.28
CA PHE A 186 4.87 -8.93 2.23
C PHE A 186 4.58 -7.55 2.82
N GLU A 187 4.78 -6.55 1.97
CA GLU A 187 4.39 -5.16 2.24
C GLU A 187 3.29 -4.78 1.27
N MET A 188 2.17 -4.30 1.78
CA MET A 188 1.17 -3.67 0.93
C MET A 188 1.58 -2.22 0.66
N ARG A 189 1.34 -1.76 -0.55
CA ARG A 189 1.59 -0.39 -0.97
C ARG A 189 0.34 0.15 -1.60
N PHE A 190 0.11 1.44 -1.43
CA PHE A 190 -0.94 2.14 -2.16
C PHE A 190 -0.38 3.39 -2.82
N TYR A 191 -1.08 3.83 -3.85
CA TYR A 191 -0.81 5.07 -4.57
C TYR A 191 -2.14 5.72 -4.94
N SER A 192 -2.24 7.03 -4.73
CA SER A 192 -3.41 7.85 -5.06
C SER A 192 -3.21 8.69 -6.32
N ASP A 193 -1.97 8.79 -6.79
CA ASP A 193 -1.64 9.42 -8.06
C ASP A 193 -0.61 8.54 -8.80
N PRO A 194 -1.02 7.85 -9.88
CA PRO A 194 -0.10 7.03 -10.67
C PRO A 194 0.99 7.86 -11.35
N ALA A 195 0.82 9.19 -11.52
CA ALA A 195 1.83 10.06 -12.10
C ALA A 195 2.95 10.41 -11.11
N LEU A 196 2.69 10.39 -9.80
CA LEU A 196 3.68 10.74 -8.78
C LEU A 196 4.57 9.56 -8.38
N ALA A 197 4.17 8.32 -8.69
CA ALA A 197 4.90 7.08 -8.41
C ALA A 197 5.42 6.93 -6.96
N THR A 198 4.89 7.73 -6.02
CA THR A 198 5.28 7.69 -4.61
C THR A 198 4.40 6.68 -3.88
N PHE A 199 4.99 5.51 -3.62
CA PHE A 199 4.36 4.45 -2.84
C PHE A 199 4.43 4.78 -1.35
N LEU A 200 3.29 4.72 -0.68
CA LEU A 200 3.24 4.72 0.78
C LEU A 200 3.10 3.27 1.27
N PRO A 201 4.03 2.79 2.09
CA PRO A 201 3.96 1.45 2.62
C PRO A 201 2.83 1.34 3.66
N VAL A 202 2.16 0.20 3.64
CA VAL A 202 1.27 -0.30 4.68
C VAL A 202 1.88 -1.60 5.16
N PRO A 203 2.56 -1.61 6.32
CA PRO A 203 3.14 -2.84 6.83
C PRO A 203 2.01 -3.84 7.05
N LEU A 204 2.18 -5.04 6.49
CA LEU A 204 1.33 -6.18 6.76
C LEU A 204 2.14 -7.16 7.60
N ILE A 205 1.62 -7.48 8.77
CA ILE A 205 2.21 -8.52 9.61
C ILE A 205 1.26 -9.70 9.53
N ILE A 206 1.66 -10.74 8.80
CA ILE A 206 1.03 -12.05 8.98
C ILE A 206 1.77 -12.73 10.12
N SER A 207 1.07 -13.01 11.20
CA SER A 207 1.58 -13.90 12.22
C SER A 207 1.33 -15.33 11.74
N SER A 208 2.36 -15.99 11.23
CA SER A 208 2.34 -17.45 11.04
C SER A 208 2.32 -18.10 12.43
N ASN A 209 1.24 -18.80 12.79
CA ASN A 209 1.28 -19.71 13.93
C ASN A 209 2.02 -21.00 13.54
#